data_AF-A0AAD5BU51-F1
#
_entry.id   AF-A0AAD5BU51-F1
#
_cell.length_a   1.000
_cell.length_b   1.000
_cell.length_c   1.000
_cell.angle_alpha   90.00
_cell.angle_beta   90.00
_cell.angle_gamma   90.00
#
_symmetry.space_group_name_H-M   'P 1'
#
loop_
_entity.id
_entity.type
_entity.pdbx_description
1 polymer ?
#
loop_
_entity_poly.entity_id
_entity_poly.type
_entity_poly.pdbx_seq_one_letter_code
_entity_poly.pdbx_strand_id
1 'polypeptide(L)'
;MARCQVTKLLGEPTVIDEVRTGSYRQLFHPEQLISGKEDAANNFARGHYTTGKEIVDLCLDRIRKLADNFTGLQGFLVFNAVGGGTGFGLGSLLLERLSVDYGKKSKLGRSLDIERPTYTNLNRLISQVISSLTASLRFDGALNVDVIEFQTNLVPYPRIHFMLSSYAPAISAEKACHEQFSVAEITNTAFEPSSMMAKCDPRHGKYMACCLMYRGDVVPKDVNAAVAMAFGQKLTE
;
A
#
# COMPACT_ATOMS: atom_id res chain seq x y z
N MET A 1 2.30 14.53 17.49
CA MET A 1 3.19 14.01 16.44
C MET A 1 2.91 12.51 16.32
N ALA A 2 2.28 12.06 15.23
CA ALA A 2 1.93 10.65 15.04
C ALA A 2 3.20 9.81 15.03
N ARG A 3 3.41 9.03 16.09
CA ARG A 3 4.56 8.13 16.22
C ARG A 3 4.18 6.81 15.54
N CYS A 4 4.56 6.67 14.27
CA CYS A 4 4.48 5.37 13.59
C CYS A 4 5.70 4.54 13.99
N GLN A 5 5.48 3.44 14.72
CA GLN A 5 6.53 2.48 15.04
C GLN A 5 6.36 1.24 14.15
N VAL A 6 7.41 0.91 13.40
CA VAL A 6 7.40 -0.20 12.45
C VAL A 6 8.10 -1.39 13.11
N THR A 7 7.34 -2.44 13.37
CA THR A 7 7.90 -3.74 13.74
C THR A 7 8.10 -4.57 12.48
N LYS A 8 9.33 -5.03 12.23
CA LYS A 8 9.62 -5.92 11.10
C LYS A 8 9.68 -7.36 11.60
N LEU A 9 8.87 -8.22 10.99
CA LEU A 9 8.71 -9.62 11.31
C LEU A 9 9.09 -10.46 10.10
N LEU A 10 10.16 -11.25 10.18
CA LEU A 10 10.56 -12.16 9.12
C LEU A 10 11.03 -13.51 9.69
N GLY A 11 10.67 -14.59 9.02
CA GLY A 11 11.10 -15.95 9.37
C GLY A 11 12.60 -16.17 9.17
N GLU A 12 13.20 -15.49 8.20
CA GLU A 12 14.64 -15.52 7.94
C GLU A 12 15.36 -14.23 8.36
N PRO A 13 16.61 -14.32 8.84
CA PRO A 13 17.37 -13.15 9.28
C PRO A 13 17.92 -12.28 8.14
N THR A 14 18.09 -12.83 6.94
CA THR A 14 18.80 -12.19 5.81
C THR A 14 18.33 -10.77 5.52
N VAL A 15 17.01 -10.60 5.34
CA VAL A 15 16.43 -9.28 5.01
C VAL A 15 16.44 -8.34 6.22
N ILE A 16 16.38 -8.86 7.45
CA ILE A 16 16.50 -8.04 8.65
C ILE A 16 17.93 -7.55 8.84
N ASP A 17 18.92 -8.37 8.50
CA ASP A 17 20.33 -8.00 8.62
C ASP A 17 20.73 -6.92 7.61
N GLU A 18 20.13 -6.89 6.40
CA GLU A 18 20.22 -5.75 5.49
C GLU A 18 19.68 -4.45 6.12
N VAL A 19 18.61 -4.53 6.91
CA VAL A 19 18.06 -3.36 7.61
C VAL A 19 18.99 -2.92 8.75
N ARG A 20 19.60 -3.88 9.46
CA ARG A 20 20.57 -3.62 10.54
C ARG A 20 21.89 -3.04 10.04
N THR A 21 22.26 -3.31 8.79
CA THR A 21 23.51 -2.84 8.18
C THR A 21 23.32 -1.67 7.21
N GLY A 22 22.08 -1.42 6.75
CA GLY A 22 21.76 -0.38 5.79
C GLY A 22 21.88 1.05 6.32
N SER A 23 21.64 2.01 5.42
CA SER A 23 21.78 3.45 5.71
C SER A 23 20.91 3.93 6.87
N TYR A 24 19.77 3.28 7.14
CA TYR A 24 18.82 3.64 8.20
C TYR A 24 18.90 2.74 9.45
N ARG A 25 20.03 2.05 9.67
CA ARG A 25 20.21 1.13 10.81
C ARG A 25 19.93 1.72 12.19
N GLN A 26 20.18 3.02 12.37
CA GLN A 26 19.97 3.73 13.64
C GLN A 26 18.52 4.16 13.87
N LEU A 27 17.66 4.05 12.86
CA LEU A 27 16.28 4.51 12.94
C LEU A 27 15.38 3.55 13.74
N PHE A 28 15.66 2.25 13.68
CA PHE A 28 14.84 1.22 14.30
C PHE A 28 15.46 0.77 15.63
N HIS A 29 14.62 0.62 16.66
CA HIS A 29 15.09 0.03 17.90
C HIS A 29 15.38 -1.47 17.68
N PRO A 30 16.51 -2.03 18.17
CA PRO A 30 16.87 -3.43 17.92
C PRO A 30 15.78 -4.44 18.33
N GLU A 31 15.01 -4.13 19.38
CA GLU A 31 13.91 -4.98 19.84
C GLU A 31 12.68 -4.99 18.92
N GLN A 32 12.60 -4.08 17.95
CA GLN A 32 11.53 -4.03 16.95
C GLN A 32 11.85 -4.87 15.69
N LEU A 33 13.07 -5.40 15.61
CA LEU A 33 13.55 -6.22 14.50
C LEU A 33 13.59 -7.69 14.93
N ILE A 34 12.49 -8.41 14.70
CA ILE A 34 12.31 -9.80 15.14
C ILE A 34 12.61 -10.74 13.97
N SER A 35 13.68 -11.52 14.12
CA SER A 35 14.12 -12.53 13.15
C SER A 35 13.88 -13.94 13.68
N GLY A 36 13.23 -14.79 12.87
CA GLY A 36 13.19 -16.22 13.09
C GLY A 36 14.53 -16.90 12.78
N LYS A 37 14.63 -18.18 13.14
CA LYS A 37 15.78 -19.03 12.80
C LYS A 37 15.61 -19.72 11.44
N GLU A 38 14.36 -19.92 11.02
CA GLU A 38 14.01 -20.69 9.82
C GLU A 38 12.91 -19.98 9.03
N ASP A 39 13.03 -20.04 7.70
CA ASP A 39 11.97 -19.55 6.81
C ASP A 39 10.80 -20.55 6.69
N ALA A 40 9.62 -20.02 6.36
CA ALA A 40 8.46 -20.81 5.99
C ALA A 40 8.61 -21.52 4.63
N ALA A 41 9.62 -21.19 3.82
CA ALA A 41 9.95 -21.84 2.55
C ALA A 41 8.74 -21.91 1.59
N ASN A 42 8.03 -20.79 1.44
CA ASN A 42 6.78 -20.67 0.67
C ASN A 42 5.65 -21.64 1.08
N ASN A 43 5.74 -22.23 2.28
CA ASN A 43 4.72 -23.15 2.80
C ASN A 43 3.86 -22.45 3.87
N PHE A 44 2.57 -22.25 3.55
CA PHE A 44 1.61 -21.67 4.48
C PHE A 44 1.45 -22.47 5.77
N ALA A 45 1.40 -23.80 5.68
CA ALA A 45 1.21 -24.63 6.87
C ALA A 45 2.39 -24.48 7.83
N ARG A 46 3.60 -24.32 7.29
CA ARG A 46 4.81 -24.06 8.10
C ARG A 46 4.74 -22.68 8.75
N GLY A 47 4.39 -21.65 7.97
CA GLY A 47 4.22 -20.29 8.47
C GLY A 47 3.12 -20.17 9.53
N HIS A 48 1.99 -20.86 9.39
CA HIS A 48 0.84 -20.68 10.27
C HIS A 48 0.82 -21.66 11.46
N TYR A 49 1.18 -22.93 11.26
CA TYR A 49 1.01 -23.96 12.28
C TYR A 49 2.28 -24.33 13.04
N THR A 50 3.46 -24.12 12.46
CA THR A 50 4.73 -24.52 13.09
C THR A 50 5.58 -23.31 13.44
N THR A 51 6.36 -22.79 12.49
CA THR A 51 7.38 -21.76 12.70
C THR A 51 6.77 -20.43 13.16
N GLY A 52 5.60 -20.04 12.64
CA GLY A 52 4.95 -18.80 13.09
C GLY A 52 4.41 -18.86 14.51
N LYS A 53 3.98 -20.04 15.00
CA LYS A 53 3.51 -20.19 16.39
C LYS A 53 4.63 -19.97 17.41
N GLU A 54 5.87 -20.30 17.04
CA GLU A 54 7.03 -20.10 17.93
C GLU A 54 7.36 -18.60 18.10
N ILE A 55 7.07 -17.78 17.09
CA ILE A 55 7.49 -16.37 17.04
C ILE A 55 6.32 -15.43 17.40
N VAL A 56 5.06 -15.86 17.25
CA VAL A 56 3.87 -15.01 17.43
C VAL A 56 3.78 -14.40 18.84
N ASP A 57 4.09 -15.16 19.89
CA ASP A 57 4.01 -14.67 21.28
C ASP A 57 5.05 -13.57 21.53
N LEU A 58 6.26 -13.73 20.98
CA LEU A 58 7.30 -12.71 21.03
C LEU A 58 6.86 -11.44 20.27
N CYS A 59 6.27 -11.60 19.09
CA CYS A 59 5.74 -10.47 18.32
C CYS A 59 4.66 -9.71 19.09
N LEU A 60 3.72 -10.43 19.71
CA LEU A 60 2.62 -9.86 20.48
C LEU A 60 3.10 -9.10 21.71
N ASP A 61 4.08 -9.65 22.45
CA ASP A 61 4.70 -8.95 23.60
C ASP A 61 5.36 -7.64 23.17
N ARG A 62 6.09 -7.64 22.05
CA ARG A 62 6.71 -6.42 21.51
C ARG A 62 5.66 -5.41 21.06
N ILE A 63 4.65 -5.84 20.31
CA ILE A 63 3.55 -4.96 19.87
C ILE A 63 2.84 -4.36 21.09
N ARG A 64 2.60 -5.14 22.15
CA ARG A 64 1.99 -4.68 23.39
C ARG A 64 2.81 -3.59 24.07
N LYS A 65 4.12 -3.80 24.24
CA LYS A 65 5.03 -2.79 24.80
C LYS A 65 5.05 -1.50 23.98
N LEU A 66 4.92 -1.58 22.66
CA LEU A 66 4.78 -0.40 21.81
C LEU A 66 3.41 0.25 22.02
N ALA A 67 2.34 -0.54 22.05
CA ALA A 67 0.96 -0.08 22.30
C ALA A 67 0.84 0.72 23.61
N ASP A 68 1.44 0.21 24.69
CA ASP A 68 1.40 0.83 26.02
C ASP A 68 2.10 2.21 26.07
N ASN A 69 3.03 2.48 25.15
CA ASN A 69 3.70 3.78 25.04
C ASN A 69 2.84 4.85 24.35
N PHE A 70 1.69 4.49 23.76
CA PHE A 70 0.80 5.42 23.09
C PHE A 70 -0.38 5.80 23.99
N THR A 71 -0.66 7.10 24.11
CA THR A 71 -1.83 7.62 24.83
C THR A 71 -3.13 7.57 24.01
N GLY A 72 -3.07 7.12 22.75
CA GLY A 72 -4.19 7.13 21.81
C GLY A 72 -3.88 6.36 20.53
N LEU A 73 -3.72 5.03 20.65
CA LEU A 73 -3.48 4.15 19.52
C LEU A 73 -4.71 4.13 18.59
N GLN A 74 -4.58 4.64 17.37
CA GLN A 74 -5.67 4.67 16.38
C GLN A 74 -5.88 3.32 15.66
N GLY A 75 -4.80 2.56 15.44
CA GLY A 75 -4.87 1.28 14.75
C GLY A 75 -3.50 0.73 14.34
N PHE A 76 -3.51 -0.39 13.62
CA PHE A 76 -2.32 -1.06 13.10
C PHE A 76 -2.37 -1.10 11.57
N LEU A 77 -1.23 -0.84 10.94
CA LEU A 77 -1.06 -1.00 9.50
C LEU A 77 -0.10 -2.16 9.24
N VAL A 78 -0.63 -3.24 8.65
CA VAL A 78 0.13 -4.46 8.39
C VAL A 78 0.47 -4.54 6.90
N PHE A 79 1.77 -4.66 6.59
CA PHE A 79 2.25 -4.87 5.22
C PHE A 79 2.76 -6.30 5.09
N ASN A 80 2.10 -7.11 4.26
CA ASN A 80 2.49 -8.49 4.00
C ASN A 80 2.48 -8.80 2.50
N ALA A 81 3.40 -9.67 2.09
CA ALA A 81 3.36 -10.26 0.76
C ALA A 81 2.42 -11.45 0.78
N VAL A 82 1.48 -11.47 -0.15
CA VAL A 82 0.44 -12.49 -0.15
C VAL A 82 0.90 -13.80 -0.81
N GLY A 83 1.97 -13.79 -1.62
CA GLY A 83 2.53 -14.99 -2.27
C GLY A 83 3.58 -15.75 -1.47
N GLY A 84 3.97 -15.30 -0.28
CA GLY A 84 4.98 -15.94 0.55
C GLY A 84 4.39 -16.82 1.66
N GLY A 85 5.12 -17.87 2.07
CA GLY A 85 4.68 -18.79 3.13
C GLY A 85 4.46 -18.11 4.49
N THR A 86 5.29 -17.11 4.80
CA THR A 86 5.25 -16.32 6.05
C THR A 86 4.17 -15.22 6.02
N GLY A 87 3.67 -14.83 4.84
CA GLY A 87 2.95 -13.58 4.63
C GLY A 87 1.42 -13.64 4.75
N PHE A 88 0.71 -14.59 4.10
CA PHE A 88 -0.72 -14.94 4.33
C PHE A 88 -1.23 -15.96 3.28
N GLY A 89 -1.72 -17.15 3.69
CA GLY A 89 -2.06 -18.24 2.76
C GLY A 89 -3.43 -18.24 2.08
N LEU A 90 -4.39 -17.42 2.49
CA LEU A 90 -5.69 -17.33 1.80
C LEU A 90 -5.61 -16.47 0.53
N GLY A 91 -4.83 -15.40 0.59
CA GLY A 91 -4.62 -14.55 -0.58
C GLY A 91 -3.61 -15.15 -1.56
N SER A 92 -2.71 -16.05 -1.12
CA SER A 92 -1.72 -16.69 -1.99
C SER A 92 -2.43 -17.52 -3.06
N LEU A 93 -3.45 -18.29 -2.68
CA LEU A 93 -4.23 -19.11 -3.61
C LEU A 93 -4.99 -18.25 -4.64
N LEU A 94 -5.51 -17.09 -4.22
CA LEU A 94 -6.20 -16.15 -5.10
C LEU A 94 -5.23 -15.47 -6.06
N LEU A 95 -4.05 -15.04 -5.58
CA LEU A 95 -3.02 -14.39 -6.39
C LEU A 95 -2.24 -15.38 -7.26
N GLU A 96 -2.09 -16.62 -6.84
CA GLU A 96 -1.48 -17.69 -7.64
C GLU A 96 -2.41 -18.08 -8.79
N ARG A 97 -3.72 -18.19 -8.55
CA ARG A 97 -4.75 -18.29 -9.61
C ARG A 97 -4.73 -17.08 -10.55
N LEU A 98 -4.67 -15.86 -10.02
CA LEU A 98 -4.59 -14.64 -10.85
C LEU A 98 -3.24 -14.49 -11.58
N SER A 99 -2.13 -15.00 -11.03
CA SER A 99 -0.82 -14.97 -11.68
C SER A 99 -0.74 -15.98 -12.83
N VAL A 100 -1.38 -17.14 -12.69
CA VAL A 100 -1.51 -18.15 -13.74
C VAL A 100 -2.44 -17.65 -14.86
N ASP A 101 -3.56 -17.00 -14.51
CA ASP A 101 -4.54 -16.53 -15.50
C ASP A 101 -4.12 -15.21 -16.20
N TYR A 102 -3.29 -14.38 -15.57
CA TYR A 102 -2.96 -13.04 -16.07
C TYR A 102 -1.44 -12.77 -16.26
N GLY A 103 -0.65 -13.80 -16.58
CA GLY A 103 0.83 -13.79 -16.73
C GLY A 103 1.48 -12.82 -17.74
N LYS A 104 0.75 -11.85 -18.32
CA LYS A 104 1.34 -10.77 -19.14
C LYS A 104 1.56 -9.50 -18.31
N LYS A 105 2.84 -9.24 -18.01
CA LYS A 105 3.53 -8.08 -17.40
C LYS A 105 2.70 -6.83 -17.05
N SER A 106 2.98 -6.29 -15.85
CA SER A 106 2.46 -5.02 -15.34
C SER A 106 2.82 -3.84 -16.27
N LYS A 107 1.82 -3.04 -16.67
CA LYS A 107 1.97 -1.93 -17.65
C LYS A 107 2.74 -0.72 -17.09
N LEU A 108 2.99 -0.68 -15.78
CA LEU A 108 3.69 0.40 -15.08
C LEU A 108 5.14 0.66 -15.58
N GLY A 109 5.81 -0.35 -16.13
CA GLY A 109 7.19 -0.18 -16.66
C GLY A 109 7.27 0.78 -17.87
N ARG A 110 6.17 0.94 -18.62
CA ARG A 110 6.14 1.82 -19.80
C ARG A 110 6.00 3.30 -19.46
N SER A 111 5.33 3.66 -18.37
CA SER A 111 5.13 5.07 -17.98
C SER A 111 6.37 5.68 -17.32
N LEU A 112 7.19 4.85 -16.66
CA LEU A 112 8.40 5.28 -15.95
C LEU A 112 9.70 5.17 -16.79
N ASP A 113 9.59 4.70 -18.03
CA ASP A 113 10.71 4.48 -18.97
C ASP A 113 11.82 3.57 -18.40
N ILE A 114 11.43 2.51 -17.68
CA ILE A 114 12.34 1.54 -17.09
C ILE A 114 12.20 0.21 -17.84
N GLU A 115 13.21 -0.14 -18.63
CA GLU A 115 13.21 -1.36 -19.45
C GLU A 115 13.12 -2.65 -18.60
N ARG A 116 13.80 -2.65 -17.45
CA ARG A 116 13.83 -3.79 -16.51
C ARG A 116 13.60 -3.30 -15.07
N PRO A 117 12.34 -3.29 -14.59
CA PRO A 117 12.05 -2.85 -13.23
C PRO A 117 12.61 -3.82 -12.19
N THR A 118 13.30 -3.27 -11.19
CA THR A 118 13.79 -4.01 -10.01
C THR A 118 12.80 -3.90 -8.85
N TYR A 119 12.95 -4.74 -7.82
CA TYR A 119 12.16 -4.60 -6.58
C TYR A 119 12.34 -3.24 -5.92
N THR A 120 13.51 -2.61 -6.04
CA THR A 120 13.73 -1.24 -5.56
C THR A 120 12.82 -0.23 -6.24
N ASN A 121 12.59 -0.36 -7.55
CA ASN A 121 11.69 0.52 -8.29
C ASN A 121 10.23 0.31 -7.86
N LEU A 122 9.81 -0.94 -7.72
CA LEU A 122 8.45 -1.28 -7.27
C LEU A 122 8.20 -0.81 -5.84
N ASN A 123 9.14 -1.05 -4.93
CA ASN A 123 9.05 -0.64 -3.54
C ASN A 123 9.01 0.89 -3.40
N ARG A 124 9.70 1.64 -4.27
CA ARG A 124 9.58 3.10 -4.31
C ARG A 124 8.20 3.57 -4.74
N LEU A 125 7.58 2.92 -5.72
CA LEU A 125 6.21 3.27 -6.13
C LEU A 125 5.20 2.95 -5.01
N ILE A 126 5.29 1.74 -4.44
CA ILE A 126 4.43 1.29 -3.35
C ILE A 126 4.59 2.21 -2.12
N SER A 127 5.83 2.62 -1.79
CA SER A 127 6.05 3.53 -0.67
C SER A 127 5.45 4.91 -0.90
N GLN A 128 5.39 5.42 -2.13
CA GLN A 128 4.68 6.66 -2.44
C GLN A 128 3.17 6.53 -2.21
N VAL A 129 2.56 5.42 -2.64
CA VAL A 129 1.12 5.16 -2.41
C VAL A 129 0.80 5.02 -0.92
N ILE A 130 1.65 4.33 -0.16
CA ILE A 130 1.48 4.21 1.30
C ILE A 130 1.68 5.58 1.97
N SER A 131 2.63 6.36 1.49
CA SER A 131 2.88 7.71 2.00
C SER A 131 1.69 8.63 1.76
N SER A 132 1.02 8.56 0.59
CA SER A 132 -0.18 9.35 0.32
C SER A 132 -1.37 8.89 1.16
N LEU A 133 -1.57 7.58 1.33
CA LEU A 133 -2.63 7.04 2.18
C LEU A 133 -2.48 7.46 3.65
N THR A 134 -1.25 7.49 4.16
CA THR A 134 -0.94 7.87 5.55
C THR A 134 -0.64 9.37 5.72
N ALA A 135 -0.80 10.19 4.67
CA ALA A 135 -0.49 11.61 4.75
C ALA A 135 -1.46 12.36 5.66
N SER A 136 -2.76 12.03 5.60
CA SER A 136 -3.81 12.64 6.43
C SER A 136 -3.61 12.42 7.93
N LEU A 137 -2.95 11.32 8.30
CA LEU A 137 -2.63 11.00 9.70
C LEU A 137 -1.38 11.72 10.21
N ARG A 138 -0.52 12.21 9.30
CA ARG A 138 0.80 12.77 9.61
C ARG A 138 0.85 14.29 9.49
N PHE A 139 0.07 14.85 8.58
CA PHE A 139 0.04 16.27 8.26
C PHE A 139 -1.38 16.78 8.36
N ASP A 140 -1.50 18.02 8.79
CA ASP A 140 -2.77 18.73 8.78
C ASP A 140 -3.12 19.15 7.35
N GLY A 141 -4.38 19.00 6.98
CA GLY A 141 -4.91 19.26 5.66
C GLY A 141 -6.34 19.75 5.72
N ALA A 142 -6.84 20.28 4.59
CA ALA A 142 -8.20 20.84 4.52
C ALA A 142 -9.30 19.80 4.76
N LEU A 143 -9.03 18.52 4.46
CA LEU A 143 -9.89 17.39 4.74
C LEU A 143 -9.02 16.22 5.22
N ASN A 144 -8.86 16.10 6.54
CA ASN A 144 -8.14 14.98 7.13
C ASN A 144 -9.07 13.78 7.22
N VAL A 145 -8.64 12.65 6.67
CA VAL A 145 -9.35 11.38 6.75
C VAL A 145 -8.63 10.47 7.73
N ASP A 146 -9.35 10.01 8.75
CA ASP A 146 -8.82 9.06 9.75
C ASP A 146 -8.90 7.61 9.26
N VAL A 147 -8.13 6.71 9.90
CA VAL A 147 -8.13 5.27 9.57
C VAL A 147 -9.53 4.66 9.69
N ILE A 148 -10.31 5.10 10.69
CA ILE A 148 -11.68 4.65 10.91
C ILE A 148 -12.58 5.10 9.77
N GLU A 149 -12.38 6.32 9.26
CA GLU A 149 -13.18 6.88 8.17
C GLU A 149 -12.94 6.17 6.84
N PHE A 150 -11.72 5.67 6.60
CA PHE A 150 -11.48 4.79 5.45
C PHE A 150 -12.37 3.56 5.50
N GLN A 151 -12.53 2.93 6.66
CA GLN A 151 -13.40 1.78 6.80
C GLN A 151 -14.87 2.16 6.61
N THR A 152 -15.35 3.23 7.24
CA THR A 152 -16.77 3.62 7.13
C THR A 152 -17.16 4.07 5.74
N ASN A 153 -16.25 4.73 5.01
CA ASN A 153 -16.54 5.32 3.70
C ASN A 153 -16.33 4.33 2.54
N LEU A 154 -15.36 3.41 2.65
CA LEU A 154 -15.00 2.51 1.55
C LEU A 154 -15.50 1.07 1.73
N VAL A 155 -15.92 0.67 2.93
CA VAL A 155 -16.35 -0.71 3.24
C VAL A 155 -17.85 -0.74 3.53
N PRO A 156 -18.72 -0.84 2.50
CA PRO A 156 -20.16 -0.90 2.70
C PRO A 156 -20.61 -2.20 3.39
N TYR A 157 -19.86 -3.29 3.20
CA TYR A 157 -20.11 -4.58 3.82
C TYR A 157 -18.81 -5.19 4.36
N PRO A 158 -18.82 -5.82 5.55
CA PRO A 158 -17.61 -6.37 6.16
C PRO A 158 -16.84 -7.38 5.29
N ARG A 159 -17.53 -8.11 4.40
CA ARG A 159 -16.89 -9.07 3.48
C ARG A 159 -16.27 -8.43 2.25
N ILE A 160 -16.59 -7.17 1.94
CA ILE A 160 -16.15 -6.44 0.75
C ILE A 160 -15.26 -5.28 1.20
N HIS A 161 -14.08 -5.62 1.72
CA HIS A 161 -13.09 -4.65 2.26
C HIS A 161 -11.80 -4.63 1.44
N PHE A 162 -11.82 -5.13 0.21
CA PHE A 162 -10.68 -5.11 -0.70
C PHE A 162 -10.73 -3.83 -1.54
N MET A 163 -9.77 -2.93 -1.29
CA MET A 163 -9.68 -1.65 -1.99
C MET A 163 -8.74 -1.75 -3.18
N LEU A 164 -9.10 -1.09 -4.28
CA LEU A 164 -8.24 -0.89 -5.43
C LEU A 164 -7.52 0.45 -5.31
N SER A 165 -6.19 0.43 -5.29
CA SER A 165 -5.38 1.65 -5.28
C SER A 165 -5.00 2.07 -6.69
N SER A 166 -5.08 3.37 -6.96
CA SER A 166 -4.55 4.01 -8.17
C SER A 166 -3.63 5.15 -7.77
N TYR A 167 -2.62 5.43 -8.59
CA TYR A 167 -1.68 6.52 -8.35
C TYR A 167 -1.45 7.33 -9.61
N ALA A 168 -1.60 8.65 -9.49
CA ALA A 168 -1.31 9.60 -10.53
C ALA A 168 -0.75 10.90 -9.93
N PRO A 169 0.19 11.58 -10.61
CA PRO A 169 0.88 11.15 -11.82
C PRO A 169 2.04 10.17 -11.53
N ALA A 170 2.22 9.16 -12.39
CA ALA A 170 3.34 8.21 -12.33
C ALA A 170 4.29 8.44 -13.51
N ILE A 171 5.17 9.43 -13.36
CA ILE A 171 6.06 9.91 -14.43
C ILE A 171 7.54 9.75 -14.06
N SER A 172 8.41 9.70 -15.08
CA SER A 172 9.86 9.68 -14.87
C SER A 172 10.37 11.03 -14.37
N ALA A 173 11.51 11.01 -13.66
CA ALA A 173 12.10 12.21 -13.09
C ALA A 173 12.49 13.24 -14.18
N GLU A 174 12.86 12.78 -15.38
CA GLU A 174 13.23 13.64 -16.51
C GLU A 174 12.03 14.38 -17.08
N LYS A 175 10.86 13.72 -17.16
CA LYS A 175 9.62 14.33 -17.66
C LYS A 175 8.96 15.26 -16.64
N ALA A 176 9.20 15.02 -15.35
CA ALA A 176 8.63 15.82 -14.26
C ALA A 176 9.04 17.29 -14.27
N CYS A 177 10.21 17.62 -14.85
CA CYS A 177 10.67 19.00 -14.94
C CYS A 177 9.97 19.81 -16.05
N HIS A 178 9.35 19.14 -17.03
CA HIS A 178 8.83 19.79 -18.23
C HIS A 178 7.30 19.81 -18.31
N GLU A 179 6.62 18.96 -17.53
CA GLU A 179 5.16 18.85 -17.56
C GLU A 179 4.55 19.35 -16.24
N GLN A 180 3.64 20.33 -16.34
CA GLN A 180 2.74 20.69 -15.26
C GLN A 180 1.40 20.01 -15.51
N PHE A 181 0.87 19.34 -14.50
CA PHE A 181 -0.42 18.68 -14.59
C PHE A 181 -1.48 19.47 -13.85
N SER A 182 -2.61 19.69 -14.50
CA SER A 182 -3.80 20.22 -13.85
C SER A 182 -4.47 19.17 -12.95
N VAL A 183 -5.23 19.62 -11.95
CA VAL A 183 -6.02 18.75 -11.06
C VAL A 183 -6.95 17.86 -11.88
N ALA A 184 -7.55 18.38 -12.96
CA ALA A 184 -8.45 17.64 -13.83
C ALA A 184 -7.75 16.48 -14.56
N GLU A 185 -6.56 16.73 -15.12
CA GLU A 185 -5.78 15.71 -15.82
C GLU A 185 -5.36 14.59 -14.87
N ILE A 186 -4.81 14.94 -13.69
CA ILE A 186 -4.40 13.94 -12.69
C ILE A 186 -5.59 13.08 -12.27
N THR A 187 -6.75 13.73 -12.04
CA THR A 187 -7.99 13.03 -11.66
C THR A 187 -8.42 12.04 -12.73
N ASN A 188 -8.39 12.44 -14.00
CA ASN A 188 -8.77 11.57 -15.11
C ASN A 188 -7.79 10.40 -15.27
N THR A 189 -6.49 10.67 -15.20
CA THR A 189 -5.43 9.65 -15.25
C THR A 189 -5.56 8.64 -14.11
N ALA A 190 -5.96 9.07 -12.91
CA ALA A 190 -6.17 8.16 -11.78
C ALA A 190 -7.25 7.10 -12.05
N PHE A 191 -8.21 7.36 -12.95
CA PHE A 191 -9.22 6.36 -13.34
C PHE A 191 -8.86 5.58 -14.61
N GLU A 192 -7.70 5.84 -15.21
CA GLU A 192 -7.23 5.03 -16.33
C GLU A 192 -6.70 3.67 -15.84
N PRO A 193 -6.93 2.57 -16.59
CA PRO A 193 -6.39 1.26 -16.21
C PRO A 193 -4.85 1.18 -16.24
N SER A 194 -4.18 2.17 -16.82
CA SER A 194 -2.72 2.31 -16.86
C SER A 194 -2.13 2.67 -15.50
N SER A 195 -2.87 3.41 -14.68
CA SER A 195 -2.46 3.91 -13.35
C SER A 195 -2.90 3.03 -12.19
N MET A 196 -3.71 2.00 -12.45
CA MET A 196 -4.18 1.06 -11.45
C MET A 196 -3.04 0.18 -10.94
N MET A 197 -2.93 0.03 -9.61
CA MET A 197 -1.92 -0.81 -8.97
C MET A 197 -2.26 -2.30 -9.01
N ALA A 198 -3.51 -2.64 -9.34
CA ALA A 198 -3.92 -4.01 -9.63
C ALA A 198 -4.26 -4.15 -11.11
N LYS A 199 -3.99 -5.33 -11.67
CA LYS A 199 -4.34 -5.65 -13.05
C LYS A 199 -5.83 -5.98 -13.14
N CYS A 200 -6.65 -4.94 -13.17
CA CYS A 200 -8.07 -5.02 -13.42
C CYS A 200 -8.48 -3.89 -14.37
N ASP A 201 -9.45 -4.15 -15.24
CA ASP A 201 -10.08 -3.08 -15.99
C ASP A 201 -11.27 -2.56 -15.18
N PRO A 202 -11.21 -1.33 -14.64
CA PRO A 202 -12.30 -0.76 -13.85
C PRO A 202 -13.61 -0.63 -14.63
N ARG A 203 -13.56 -0.64 -15.97
CA ARG A 203 -14.73 -0.52 -16.84
C ARG A 203 -15.64 -1.75 -16.83
N HIS A 204 -15.11 -2.91 -16.47
CA HIS A 204 -15.92 -4.14 -16.37
C HIS A 204 -16.59 -4.31 -15.00
N GLY A 205 -16.55 -3.29 -14.15
CA GLY A 205 -17.17 -3.31 -12.82
C GLY A 205 -17.87 -1.99 -12.51
N LYS A 206 -18.41 -1.91 -11.29
CA LYS A 206 -19.00 -0.68 -10.76
C LYS A 206 -18.26 -0.25 -9.50
N TYR A 207 -18.03 1.05 -9.36
CA TYR A 207 -17.49 1.61 -8.13
C TYR A 207 -18.59 1.69 -7.08
N MET A 208 -18.37 1.07 -5.92
CA MET A 208 -19.26 1.21 -4.76
C MET A 208 -18.93 2.46 -3.94
N ALA A 209 -17.64 2.75 -3.80
CA ALA A 209 -17.11 3.92 -3.12
C ALA A 209 -15.77 4.30 -3.76
N CYS A 210 -15.42 5.58 -3.69
CA CYS A 210 -14.14 6.10 -4.16
C CYS A 210 -13.66 7.19 -3.21
N CYS A 211 -12.37 7.18 -2.90
CA CYS A 211 -11.72 8.22 -2.13
C CYS A 211 -10.54 8.75 -2.95
N LEU A 212 -10.49 10.07 -3.15
CA LEU A 212 -9.43 10.74 -3.89
C LEU A 212 -8.62 11.59 -2.92
N MET A 213 -7.37 11.20 -2.73
CA MET A 213 -6.44 11.86 -1.79
C MET A 213 -5.48 12.75 -2.57
N TYR A 214 -5.82 14.04 -2.69
CA TYR A 214 -4.98 15.04 -3.35
C TYR A 214 -3.88 15.54 -2.42
N ARG A 215 -2.69 15.81 -2.97
CA ARG A 215 -1.57 16.37 -2.22
C ARG A 215 -0.83 17.41 -3.06
N GLY A 216 -0.48 18.53 -2.43
CA GLY A 216 0.22 19.64 -3.07
C GLY A 216 -0.61 20.92 -3.04
N ASP A 217 -0.27 21.86 -3.93
CA ASP A 217 -1.04 23.08 -4.13
C ASP A 217 -2.30 22.77 -4.95
N VAL A 218 -3.39 22.49 -4.24
CA VAL A 218 -4.65 22.02 -4.82
C VAL A 218 -5.80 22.86 -4.30
N VAL A 219 -6.48 23.54 -5.21
CA VAL A 219 -7.63 24.38 -4.90
C VAL A 219 -8.90 23.51 -4.80
N PRO A 220 -9.66 23.54 -3.69
CA PRO A 220 -10.84 22.69 -3.52
C PRO A 220 -11.92 22.87 -4.61
N LYS A 221 -12.02 24.08 -5.18
CA LYS A 221 -12.93 24.37 -6.30
C LYS A 221 -12.61 23.53 -7.54
N ASP A 222 -11.34 23.41 -7.88
CA ASP A 222 -10.88 22.70 -9.06
C ASP A 222 -11.01 21.18 -8.88
N VAL A 223 -10.83 20.71 -7.63
CA VAL A 223 -11.13 19.31 -7.26
C VAL A 223 -12.59 18.99 -7.49
N ASN A 224 -13.51 19.82 -6.97
CA ASN A 224 -14.94 19.59 -7.14
C ASN A 224 -15.35 19.57 -8.62
N ALA A 225 -14.78 20.47 -9.44
CA ALA A 225 -15.00 20.48 -10.88
C ALA A 225 -14.45 19.22 -11.57
N ALA A 226 -13.23 18.80 -11.23
CA ALA A 226 -12.60 17.60 -11.78
C ALA A 226 -13.38 16.33 -11.43
N VAL A 227 -13.80 16.19 -10.17
CA VAL A 227 -14.61 15.07 -9.68
C VAL A 227 -15.97 15.04 -10.39
N ALA A 228 -16.65 16.19 -10.52
CA ALA A 228 -17.92 16.27 -11.23
C ALA A 228 -17.79 15.84 -12.70
N MET A 229 -16.71 16.22 -13.39
CA MET A 229 -16.45 15.77 -14.76
C MET A 229 -16.17 14.26 -14.83
N ALA A 230 -15.32 13.74 -13.93
CA ALA A 230 -14.90 12.35 -13.94
C ALA A 230 -16.06 11.37 -13.63
N PHE A 231 -16.95 11.71 -12.69
CA PHE A 231 -18.13 10.90 -12.36
C PHE A 231 -19.33 11.20 -13.25
N GLY A 232 -19.50 12.46 -13.68
CA GLY A 232 -20.59 12.86 -14.58
C GLY A 232 -20.54 12.21 -15.96
N GLN A 233 -19.35 11.86 -16.46
CA GLN A 233 -19.19 11.12 -17.71
C GLN A 233 -19.31 9.60 -17.56
N LYS A 234 -19.07 9.04 -16.36
CA LYS A 234 -18.91 7.59 -16.15
C LYS A 234 -20.10 6.90 -15.47
N LEU A 235 -21.10 7.64 -14.99
CA LEU A 235 -22.34 7.09 -14.41
C LEU A 235 -23.45 6.87 -15.44
N THR A 236 -23.26 7.32 -16.68
CA THR A 236 -24.21 7.17 -17.79
C THR A 236 -23.96 5.96 -18.70
N GLU A 237 -22.92 5.16 -18.43
CA GLU A 237 -22.63 3.89 -19.13
C GLU A 237 -22.77 2.68 -18.20
#